data_AF-A0A1A0DGX9-F1
#
_entry.id   AF-A0A1A0DGX9-F1
#
_cell.length_a   1.000
_cell.length_b   1.000
_cell.length_c   1.000
_cell.angle_alpha   90.00
_cell.angle_beta   90.00
_cell.angle_gamma   90.00
#
_symmetry.space_group_name_H-M   'P 1'
#
loop_
_entity.id
_entity.type
_entity.pdbx_description
1 polymer ?
#
loop_
_entity_poly.entity_id
_entity_poly.type
_entity_poly.pdbx_seq_one_letter_code
_entity_poly.pdbx_strand_id
1 'polypeptide(L)'
;MLAGKYSIPVIQTALRVWYALDECNRTDADDMILLEKNGLMTREVVEDTNNFEDLETGETVWHFNAAGHALAAAIRNLGTAA
;
A
#
# COMPACT_ATOMS: atom_id res chain seq x y z
N MET A 1 17.36 -8.09 -5.87
CA MET A 1 16.94 -7.17 -6.95
C MET A 1 15.42 -7.18 -7.04
N LEU A 2 14.75 -6.04 -6.80
CA LEU A 2 13.29 -5.92 -6.92
C LEU A 2 12.79 -6.13 -8.36
N ALA A 3 13.64 -5.79 -9.35
CA ALA A 3 13.35 -5.80 -10.78
C ALA A 3 13.00 -7.17 -11.40
N GLY A 4 13.01 -8.26 -10.62
CA GLY A 4 12.57 -9.59 -11.09
C GLY A 4 11.38 -10.18 -10.34
N LYS A 5 10.95 -9.56 -9.23
CA LYS A 5 9.89 -10.12 -8.35
C LYS A 5 8.51 -9.51 -8.62
N TYR A 6 8.46 -8.22 -8.98
CA TYR A 6 7.23 -7.50 -9.23
C TYR A 6 7.28 -6.81 -10.59
N SER A 7 6.14 -6.73 -11.28
CA SER A 7 6.03 -6.01 -12.54
C SER A 7 6.16 -4.50 -12.32
N ILE A 8 6.57 -3.76 -13.37
CA ILE A 8 6.66 -2.29 -13.30
C ILE A 8 5.36 -1.64 -12.81
N PRO A 9 4.16 -2.05 -13.29
CA PRO A 9 2.90 -1.52 -12.77
C PRO A 9 2.73 -1.71 -11.27
N VAL A 10 3.09 -2.87 -10.72
CA VAL A 10 2.98 -3.14 -9.27
C VAL A 10 3.93 -2.23 -8.47
N ILE A 11 5.15 -2.02 -8.97
CA ILE A 11 6.12 -1.12 -8.34
C ILE A 11 5.62 0.34 -8.37
N GLN A 12 5.06 0.78 -9.50
CA GLN A 12 4.50 2.13 -9.65
C GLN A 12 3.27 2.35 -8.75
N THR A 13 2.36 1.37 -8.68
CA THR A 13 1.21 1.42 -7.79
C THR A 13 1.65 1.44 -6.33
N ALA A 14 2.59 0.59 -5.92
CA ALA A 14 3.10 0.59 -4.55
C ALA A 14 3.69 1.95 -4.14
N LEU A 15 4.38 2.63 -5.07
CA LEU A 15 4.92 3.97 -4.85
C LEU A 15 3.82 5.03 -4.70
N ARG A 16 2.82 5.03 -5.60
CA ARG A 16 1.70 5.97 -5.55
C ARG A 16 0.92 5.84 -4.24
N VAL A 17 0.60 4.61 -3.86
CA VAL A 17 -0.16 4.29 -2.65
C VAL A 17 0.61 4.68 -1.40
N TRP A 18 1.92 4.43 -1.37
CA TRP A 18 2.76 4.85 -0.26
C TRP A 18 2.75 6.37 -0.05
N TYR A 19 2.92 7.16 -1.12
CA TYR A 19 2.87 8.62 -1.02
C TYR A 19 1.49 9.13 -0.60
N ALA A 20 0.43 8.53 -1.12
CA ALA A 20 -0.92 8.89 -0.72
C ALA A 20 -1.15 8.65 0.79
N LEU A 21 -0.64 7.56 1.36
CA LEU A 21 -0.72 7.32 2.81
C LEU A 21 0.08 8.35 3.63
N ASP A 22 1.27 8.74 3.17
CA ASP A 22 2.09 9.78 3.82
C ASP A 22 1.42 11.16 3.79
N GLU A 23 0.67 11.44 2.72
CA GLU A 23 -0.12 12.66 2.55
C GLU A 23 -1.53 12.57 3.16
N CYS A 24 -1.86 11.48 3.88
CA CYS A 24 -3.21 11.18 4.40
C CYS A 24 -4.31 11.28 3.32
N ASN A 25 -3.98 10.95 2.08
CA ASN A 25 -4.86 11.02 0.93
C ASN A 25 -5.50 9.66 0.63
N ARG A 26 -6.72 9.69 0.07
CA ARG A 26 -7.44 8.48 -0.33
C ARG A 26 -6.79 7.86 -1.57
N THR A 27 -6.65 6.55 -1.54
CA THR A 27 -6.20 5.74 -2.68
C THR A 27 -7.37 5.01 -3.33
N ASP A 28 -7.26 4.76 -4.64
CA ASP A 28 -8.24 3.96 -5.37
C ASP A 28 -8.26 2.51 -4.84
N ALA A 29 -9.46 1.92 -4.73
CA ALA A 29 -9.63 0.53 -4.32
C ALA A 29 -8.96 -0.45 -5.30
N ASP A 30 -8.92 -0.13 -6.60
CA ASP A 30 -8.27 -0.98 -7.60
C ASP A 30 -6.75 -1.09 -7.36
N ASP A 31 -6.13 -0.01 -6.88
CA ASP A 31 -4.72 -0.01 -6.49
C ASP A 31 -4.47 -0.91 -5.28
N MET A 32 -5.35 -0.85 -4.28
CA MET A 32 -5.24 -1.69 -3.09
C MET A 32 -5.38 -3.17 -3.45
N ILE A 33 -6.37 -3.50 -4.28
CA ILE A 33 -6.63 -4.86 -4.75
C ILE A 33 -5.46 -5.39 -5.58
N LEU A 34 -4.85 -4.55 -6.41
CA LEU A 34 -3.67 -4.93 -7.18
C LEU A 34 -2.50 -5.31 -6.26
N LEU A 35 -2.26 -4.52 -5.21
CA LEU A 35 -1.18 -4.78 -4.25
C LEU A 35 -1.48 -6.01 -3.38
N GLU A 36 -2.72 -6.21 -2.95
CA GLU A 36 -3.18 -7.43 -2.25
C GLU A 36 -2.93 -8.68 -3.10
N LYS A 37 -3.34 -8.67 -4.38
CA LYS A 37 -3.11 -9.80 -5.31
C LYS A 37 -1.65 -10.12 -5.54
N ASN A 38 -0.75 -9.16 -5.32
CA ASN A 38 0.70 -9.35 -5.39
C ASN A 38 1.35 -9.63 -4.03
N GLY A 39 0.54 -9.86 -2.98
CA GLY A 39 0.99 -10.21 -1.64
C GLY A 39 1.69 -9.05 -0.91
N LEU A 40 1.40 -7.81 -1.29
CA LEU A 40 2.00 -6.60 -0.71
C LEU A 40 1.10 -5.94 0.34
N MET A 41 -0.20 -6.24 0.31
CA MET A 41 -1.17 -5.73 1.26
C MET A 41 -1.99 -6.85 1.88
N THR A 42 -2.48 -6.60 3.09
CA THR A 42 -3.49 -7.40 3.76
C THR A 42 -4.78 -6.60 3.79
N ARG A 43 -5.89 -7.29 3.52
CA ARG A 43 -7.23 -6.74 3.59
C ARG A 43 -7.87 -7.09 4.92
N GLU A 44 -8.46 -6.11 5.57
CA GLU A 44 -9.16 -6.25 6.84
C GLU A 44 -10.52 -5.55 6.77
N VAL A 45 -11.39 -5.87 7.73
CA VAL A 45 -12.68 -5.20 7.89
C VAL A 45 -12.58 -4.33 9.13
N VAL A 46 -13.08 -3.10 9.06
CA VAL A 46 -13.09 -2.19 10.21
C VAL A 46 -14.03 -2.76 11.27
N GLU A 47 -13.45 -3.21 12.39
CA GLU A 47 -14.20 -3.72 13.55
C GLU A 47 -14.48 -2.59 14.58
N ASP A 48 -13.65 -1.55 14.60
CA ASP A 48 -13.78 -0.36 15.45
C ASP A 48 -13.32 0.88 14.67
N THR A 49 -14.15 1.93 14.68
CA THR A 49 -13.90 3.20 13.98
C THR A 49 -13.00 4.15 14.76
N ASN A 50 -12.65 3.84 16.01
CA ASN A 50 -11.76 4.71 16.82
C ASN A 50 -10.38 4.96 16.18
N ASN A 51 -9.94 4.08 15.28
CA ASN A 51 -8.66 4.19 14.58
C ASN A 51 -8.75 4.90 13.22
N PHE A 52 -9.95 5.30 12.79
CA PHE A 52 -10.19 5.84 11.46
C PHE A 52 -11.24 6.95 11.52
N GLU A 53 -10.83 8.20 11.26
CA GLU A 53 -11.76 9.35 11.33
C GLU A 53 -12.86 9.31 10.26
N ASP A 54 -12.63 8.59 9.17
CA ASP A 54 -13.44 8.60 7.95
C ASP A 54 -14.08 7.26 7.58
N LEU A 55 -13.89 6.21 8.41
CA LEU A 55 -14.33 4.86 8.07
C LEU A 55 -15.41 4.36 9.01
N GLU A 56 -16.34 3.58 8.46
CA GLU A 56 -17.44 2.96 9.18
C GLU A 56 -17.14 1.47 9.47
N THR A 57 -17.69 0.96 10.58
CA THR A 57 -17.63 -0.49 10.88
C THR A 57 -18.22 -1.29 9.73
N GLY A 58 -17.51 -2.33 9.31
CA GLY A 58 -17.90 -3.16 8.16
C GLY A 58 -17.31 -2.70 6.82
N GLU A 59 -16.68 -1.52 6.77
CA GLU A 59 -15.91 -1.11 5.59
C GLU A 59 -14.61 -1.92 5.46
N THR A 60 -14.14 -2.02 4.22
CA THR A 60 -12.91 -2.74 3.89
C THR A 60 -11.73 -1.79 3.88
N VAL A 61 -10.66 -2.16 4.57
CA VAL A 61 -9.38 -1.44 4.60
C VAL A 61 -8.26 -2.33 4.13
N TRP A 62 -7.20 -1.70 3.61
CA TRP A 62 -5.98 -2.38 3.23
C TRP A 62 -4.79 -1.78 3.97
N HIS A 63 -3.93 -2.66 4.48
CA HIS A 63 -2.70 -2.29 5.15
C HIS A 63 -1.51 -2.88 4.40
N PHE A 64 -0.42 -2.11 4.27
CA PHE A 64 0.83 -2.69 3.81
C PHE A 64 1.29 -3.78 4.79
N ASN A 65 1.57 -4.96 4.27
CA ASN A 65 2.16 -6.04 5.07
C ASN A 65 3.70 -5.89 5.10
N ALA A 66 4.40 -6.85 5.70
CA ALA A 66 5.86 -6.82 5.78
C ALA A 66 6.54 -6.74 4.39
N ALA A 67 5.99 -7.42 3.37
CA ALA A 67 6.53 -7.38 2.01
C ALA A 67 6.25 -6.03 1.32
N GLY A 68 5.06 -5.47 1.54
CA GLY A 68 4.69 -4.12 1.11
C GLY A 68 5.63 -3.05 1.65
N HIS A 69 5.85 -3.05 2.97
CA HIS A 69 6.79 -2.15 3.62
C HIS A 69 8.23 -2.32 3.11
N ALA A 70 8.69 -3.57 2.92
CA ALA A 70 10.02 -3.84 2.40
C ALA A 70 10.19 -3.30 0.96
N LEU A 71 9.16 -3.43 0.12
CA LEU A 71 9.15 -2.87 -1.24
C LEU A 71 9.19 -1.34 -1.19
N ALA A 72 8.31 -0.70 -0.41
CA ALA A 72 8.25 0.76 -0.28
C ALA A 72 9.58 1.34 0.24
N ALA A 73 10.17 0.73 1.28
CA ALA A 73 11.47 1.13 1.81
C ALA A 73 12.59 1.01 0.78
N ALA A 74 12.61 -0.08 0.01
CA ALA A 74 13.59 -0.27 -1.05
C ALA A 74 13.41 0.73 -2.21
N ILE A 75 12.18 1.17 -2.52
CA ILE A 75 11.94 2.25 -3.49
C ILE A 75 12.45 3.60 -2.94
N ARG A 76 12.20 3.93 -1.67
CA ARG A 76 12.71 5.17 -1.04
C ARG A 76 14.23 5.27 -1.09
N ASN A 77 14.92 4.16 -0.79
CA ASN A 77 16.38 4.12 -0.80
C ASN A 77 16.97 4.27 -2.22
N LEU A 78 16.20 3.95 -3.27
CA LEU A 78 16.60 4.24 -4.65
C LEU A 78 16.46 5.73 -4.99
N GLY A 79 15.51 6.44 -4.38
CA GLY A 79 15.29 7.88 -4.58
C GLY A 79 16.27 8.79 -3.80
N THR A 80 16.84 8.31 -2.69
CA THR A 80 17.84 9.06 -1.89
C THR A 80 19.28 8.87 -2.39
N ALA A 81 19.51 8.05 -3.41
CA ALA A 81 20.81 7.80 -4.00
C ALA A 81 21.10 8.66 -5.25
N ALA A 82 20.30 9.70 -5.50
CA ALA A 82 20.46 10.65 -6.60
C ALA A 82 21.08 11.97 -6.11
#